data_AF-A0A9D8WFK5-F1
#
_entry.id   AF-A0A9D8WFK5-F1
#
_cell.length_a   1.000
_cell.length_b   1.000
_cell.length_c   1.000
_cell.angle_alpha   90.00
_cell.angle_beta   90.00
_cell.angle_gamma   90.00
#
_symmetry.space_group_name_H-M   'P 1'
#
loop_
_entity.id
_entity.type
_entity.pdbx_description
1 polymer ?
#
loop_
_entity_poly.entity_id
_entity_poly.type
_entity_poly.pdbx_seq_one_letter_code
_entity_poly.pdbx_strand_id
1 'polypeptide(L)'
;MKWLISLFLASLLGSAASAQTPMCEKIEAACVLDAAWSAALVLPEEKRTRLTSAFLETASNSGDPALVEYWEARLQETAGQVETYPDFGWQKAEPLLQAGGTARLIQVAKDRAEPLNFGRADALLSAGKRLITDDASGSEALNDALLDLTRSSSSFEKPNLAHAAAELAMARCDRERFEKALLYTDAPGNLRYSIWRVRIDGNVLGLLSRIREISSDEDTREVRRVLEGYRAIQELGYCDARKDQIGG
;
A
#
# COMPACT_ATOMS: atom_id res chain seq x y z
N MET A 1 -53.65 -22.02 44.24
CA MET A 1 -52.37 -22.66 43.86
C MET A 1 -52.20 -22.44 42.36
N LYS A 2 -51.28 -21.55 41.96
CA LYS A 2 -50.02 -21.85 41.24
C LYS A 2 -50.28 -22.49 39.86
N TRP A 3 -49.85 -21.99 38.71
CA TRP A 3 -48.79 -21.02 38.39
C TRP A 3 -48.96 -20.59 36.92
N LEU A 4 -48.76 -19.30 36.63
CA LEU A 4 -48.41 -18.79 35.30
C LEU A 4 -46.96 -19.17 35.00
N ILE A 5 -46.65 -19.69 33.82
CA ILE A 5 -45.29 -19.67 33.27
C ILE A 5 -45.36 -19.20 31.82
N SER A 6 -45.06 -17.92 31.64
CA SER A 6 -44.48 -17.38 30.41
C SER A 6 -43.06 -17.91 30.27
N LEU A 7 -42.66 -18.37 29.08
CA LEU A 7 -41.24 -18.58 28.75
C LEU A 7 -40.95 -18.03 27.36
N PHE A 8 -40.54 -16.77 27.39
CA PHE A 8 -39.50 -16.11 26.59
C PHE A 8 -39.01 -16.82 25.32
N LEU A 9 -39.32 -16.18 24.17
CA LEU A 9 -38.48 -16.24 22.98
C LEU A 9 -37.10 -15.65 23.32
N ALA A 10 -36.06 -16.49 23.29
CA ALA A 10 -34.69 -16.03 23.19
C ALA A 10 -34.26 -16.08 21.72
N SER A 11 -34.44 -14.95 21.02
CA SER A 11 -33.86 -14.70 19.71
C SER A 11 -32.34 -14.59 19.88
N LEU A 12 -31.62 -15.67 19.57
CA LEU A 12 -30.16 -15.64 19.44
C LEU A 12 -29.81 -14.86 18.17
N LEU A 13 -29.73 -13.54 18.31
CA LEU A 13 -28.93 -12.70 17.40
C LEU A 13 -27.46 -13.05 17.67
N GLY A 14 -26.97 -14.06 16.97
CA GLY A 14 -25.53 -14.32 16.85
C GLY A 14 -24.92 -13.17 16.06
N SER A 15 -24.51 -12.11 16.76
CA SER A 15 -23.49 -11.21 16.25
C SER A 15 -22.25 -12.06 16.05
N ALA A 16 -21.93 -12.40 14.80
CA ALA A 16 -20.61 -12.88 14.42
C ALA A 16 -19.63 -11.73 14.61
N ALA A 17 -19.32 -11.42 15.88
CA ALA A 17 -18.12 -10.68 16.22
C ALA A 17 -16.97 -11.59 15.82
N SER A 18 -16.38 -11.33 14.65
CA SER A 18 -15.09 -11.89 14.27
C SER A 18 -14.14 -11.57 15.42
N ALA A 19 -13.82 -12.57 16.25
CA ALA A 19 -12.89 -12.42 17.34
C ALA A 19 -11.56 -12.01 16.72
N GLN A 20 -11.15 -10.76 16.97
CA GLN A 20 -9.85 -10.26 16.58
C GLN A 20 -8.79 -11.20 17.15
N THR A 21 -7.77 -11.51 16.37
CA THR A 21 -6.66 -12.32 16.88
C THR A 21 -6.00 -11.61 18.08
N PRO A 22 -5.66 -12.32 19.17
CA PRO A 22 -4.99 -11.72 20.34
C PRO A 22 -3.68 -10.98 20.01
N MET A 23 -3.12 -11.25 18.82
CA MET A 23 -1.92 -10.60 18.31
C MET A 23 -2.16 -9.16 17.84
N CYS A 24 -3.39 -8.81 17.44
CA CYS A 24 -3.75 -7.45 17.02
C CYS A 24 -3.58 -6.44 18.16
N GLU A 25 -3.69 -6.85 19.43
CA GLU A 25 -3.45 -5.95 20.57
C GLU A 25 -1.96 -5.54 20.74
N LYS A 26 -1.03 -6.20 20.03
CA LYS A 26 0.42 -6.04 20.21
C LYS A 26 1.21 -5.83 18.92
N ILE A 27 0.56 -6.02 17.77
CA ILE A 27 1.24 -6.00 16.47
C ILE A 27 0.26 -5.39 15.46
N GLU A 28 0.55 -4.17 15.03
CA GLU A 28 -0.24 -3.46 14.02
C GLU A 28 -0.46 -4.30 12.74
N ALA A 29 0.59 -4.97 12.27
CA ALA A 29 0.52 -5.85 11.10
C ALA A 29 -0.48 -7.00 11.30
N ALA A 30 -0.59 -7.54 12.52
CA ALA A 30 -1.58 -8.59 12.82
C ALA A 30 -3.02 -8.06 12.68
N CYS A 31 -3.29 -6.82 13.09
CA CYS A 31 -4.60 -6.20 12.89
C CYS A 31 -4.95 -6.00 11.42
N VAL A 32 -3.99 -5.50 10.62
CA VAL A 32 -4.21 -5.24 9.20
C VAL A 32 -4.44 -6.55 8.45
N LEU A 33 -3.62 -7.58 8.73
CA LEU A 33 -3.77 -8.90 8.13
C LEU A 33 -5.09 -9.57 8.53
N ASP A 34 -5.50 -9.48 9.80
CA ASP A 34 -6.79 -10.00 10.26
C ASP A 34 -7.98 -9.32 9.55
N ALA A 35 -7.95 -7.99 9.46
CA ALA A 35 -8.98 -7.22 8.77
C ALA A 35 -9.02 -7.56 7.27
N ALA A 36 -7.86 -7.62 6.61
CA ALA A 36 -7.74 -7.96 5.20
C ALA A 36 -8.20 -9.39 4.91
N TRP A 37 -7.90 -10.34 5.79
CA TRP A 37 -8.36 -11.72 5.64
C TRP A 37 -9.85 -11.86 5.89
N SER A 38 -10.39 -11.15 6.88
CA SER A 38 -11.84 -11.07 7.11
C SER A 38 -12.58 -10.61 5.86
N ALA A 39 -12.05 -9.58 5.19
CA ALA A 39 -12.52 -9.16 3.87
C ALA A 39 -12.35 -10.24 2.81
N ALA A 40 -11.21 -10.92 2.76
CA ALA A 40 -10.95 -11.97 1.78
C ALA A 40 -11.91 -13.18 1.91
N LEU A 41 -12.52 -13.42 3.07
CA LEU A 41 -13.45 -14.54 3.28
C LEU A 41 -14.71 -14.47 2.40
N VAL A 42 -15.08 -13.29 1.89
CA VAL A 42 -16.20 -13.16 0.94
C VAL A 42 -15.85 -13.71 -0.45
N LEU A 43 -14.56 -13.82 -0.78
CA LEU A 43 -14.10 -14.32 -2.07
C LEU A 43 -14.22 -15.85 -2.15
N PRO A 44 -14.45 -16.42 -3.35
CA PRO A 44 -14.29 -17.85 -3.60
C PRO A 44 -12.89 -18.36 -3.22
N GLU A 45 -12.81 -19.63 -2.81
CA GLU A 45 -11.56 -20.26 -2.34
C GLU A 45 -10.39 -20.09 -3.30
N GLU A 46 -10.61 -20.35 -4.60
CA GLU A 46 -9.58 -20.20 -5.64
C GLU A 46 -8.97 -18.78 -5.65
N LYS A 47 -9.79 -17.75 -5.44
CA LYS A 47 -9.32 -16.36 -5.39
C LYS A 47 -8.57 -16.07 -4.10
N ARG A 48 -8.99 -16.66 -2.98
CA ARG A 48 -8.26 -16.54 -1.70
C ARG A 48 -6.89 -17.20 -1.78
N THR A 49 -6.76 -18.36 -2.43
CA THR A 49 -5.46 -19.01 -2.64
C THR A 49 -4.49 -18.12 -3.40
N ARG A 50 -4.97 -17.33 -4.37
CA ARG A 50 -4.13 -16.35 -5.10
C ARG A 50 -3.63 -15.20 -4.22
N LEU A 51 -4.17 -15.00 -3.02
CA LEU A 51 -3.73 -13.98 -2.08
C LEU A 51 -2.68 -14.49 -1.09
N THR A 52 -2.47 -15.82 -0.98
CA THR A 52 -1.59 -16.44 0.02
C THR A 52 -0.21 -15.78 0.07
N SER A 53 0.45 -15.66 -1.09
CA SER A 53 1.78 -15.04 -1.16
C SER A 53 1.80 -13.59 -0.66
N ALA A 54 0.76 -12.81 -0.95
CA ALA A 54 0.68 -11.42 -0.51
C ALA A 54 0.47 -11.31 1.02
N PHE A 55 -0.30 -12.21 1.63
CA PHE A 55 -0.45 -12.28 3.08
C PHE A 55 0.85 -12.71 3.76
N LEU A 56 1.50 -13.76 3.24
CA LEU A 56 2.77 -14.25 3.77
C LEU A 56 3.88 -13.20 3.65
N GLU A 57 4.01 -12.53 2.50
CA GLU A 57 4.98 -11.45 2.31
C GLU A 57 4.76 -10.31 3.30
N THR A 58 3.49 -9.91 3.51
CA THR A 58 3.14 -8.87 4.47
C THR A 58 3.44 -9.31 5.91
N ALA A 59 3.21 -10.57 6.27
CA ALA A 59 3.59 -11.12 7.57
C ALA A 59 5.12 -11.14 7.74
N SER A 60 5.88 -11.60 6.74
CA SER A 60 7.34 -11.61 6.76
C SER A 60 7.94 -10.20 6.92
N ASN A 61 7.36 -9.21 6.23
CA ASN A 61 7.78 -7.82 6.32
C ASN A 61 7.52 -7.17 7.69
N SER A 62 6.75 -7.81 8.58
CA SER A 62 6.60 -7.32 9.96
C SER A 62 7.82 -7.59 10.83
N GLY A 63 8.71 -8.51 10.42
CA GLY A 63 9.85 -8.94 11.22
C GLY A 63 9.50 -9.76 12.46
N ASP A 64 8.24 -10.18 12.63
CA ASP A 64 7.78 -10.96 13.79
C ASP A 64 7.65 -12.44 13.43
N PRO A 65 8.53 -13.33 13.94
CA PRO A 65 8.50 -14.75 13.63
C PRO A 65 7.21 -15.45 14.06
N ALA A 66 6.58 -15.01 15.15
CA ALA A 66 5.33 -15.61 15.63
C ALA A 66 4.16 -15.24 14.70
N LEU A 67 4.18 -14.03 14.13
CA LEU A 67 3.18 -13.64 13.12
C LEU A 67 3.38 -14.43 11.83
N VAL A 68 4.62 -14.64 11.39
CA VAL A 68 4.92 -15.48 10.23
C VAL A 68 4.43 -16.91 10.45
N GLU A 69 4.84 -17.56 11.54
CA GLU A 69 4.43 -18.93 11.86
C GLU A 69 2.90 -19.08 11.91
N TYR A 70 2.21 -18.10 12.51
CA TYR A 70 0.75 -18.08 12.53
C TYR A 70 0.13 -18.07 11.12
N TRP A 71 0.63 -17.21 10.23
CA TRP A 71 0.10 -17.11 8.87
C TRP A 71 0.50 -18.29 7.98
N GLU A 72 1.69 -18.84 8.14
CA GLU A 72 2.11 -20.07 7.46
C GLU A 72 1.21 -21.26 7.84
N ALA A 73 0.96 -21.45 9.14
CA ALA A 73 0.08 -22.50 9.63
C ALA A 73 -1.37 -22.29 9.15
N ARG A 74 -1.86 -21.05 9.15
CA ARG A 74 -3.22 -20.70 8.71
C ARG A 74 -3.41 -20.94 7.21
N LEU A 75 -2.42 -20.61 6.39
CA LEU A 75 -2.49 -20.69 4.93
C LEU A 75 -1.96 -22.02 4.37
N GLN A 76 -1.37 -22.86 5.22
CA GLN A 76 -0.75 -24.14 4.87
C GLN A 76 0.36 -24.00 3.80
N GLU A 77 1.09 -22.89 3.83
CA GLU A 77 2.15 -22.56 2.88
C GLU A 77 3.27 -21.82 3.61
N THR A 78 4.52 -22.08 3.23
CA THR A 78 5.70 -21.41 3.80
C THR A 78 5.93 -20.07 3.13
N ALA A 79 6.32 -19.05 3.89
CA ALA A 79 6.74 -17.77 3.35
C ALA A 79 7.95 -17.98 2.41
N GLY A 80 7.73 -17.71 1.13
CA GLY A 80 8.80 -17.74 0.12
C GLY A 80 9.79 -16.59 0.35
N GLN A 81 11.01 -16.76 -0.16
CA GLN A 81 11.91 -15.61 -0.25
C GLN A 81 11.37 -14.61 -1.28
N VAL A 82 11.41 -13.33 -0.93
CA VAL A 82 11.05 -12.25 -1.87
C VAL A 82 12.01 -12.30 -3.05
N GLU A 83 11.48 -12.53 -4.25
CA GLU A 83 12.27 -12.48 -5.48
C GLU A 83 12.75 -11.04 -5.72
N THR A 84 14.07 -10.85 -5.71
CA THR A 84 14.68 -9.55 -6.01
C THR A 84 14.76 -9.35 -7.52
N TYR A 85 13.87 -8.53 -8.06
CA TYR A 85 13.91 -8.10 -9.46
C TYR A 85 14.82 -6.87 -9.66
N PRO A 86 15.46 -6.71 -10.83
CA PRO A 86 16.17 -5.48 -11.15
C PRO A 86 15.23 -4.27 -11.16
N ASP A 87 15.64 -3.16 -10.53
CA ASP A 87 14.95 -1.88 -10.62
C ASP A 87 15.22 -1.23 -11.99
N PHE A 88 14.43 -1.61 -13.00
CA PHE A 88 14.57 -1.10 -14.36
C PHE A 88 14.36 0.42 -14.45
N GLY A 89 13.54 0.99 -13.56
CA GLY A 89 13.39 2.44 -13.44
C GLY A 89 14.71 3.10 -13.06
N TRP A 90 15.38 2.56 -12.03
CA TRP A 90 16.71 3.02 -11.63
C TRP A 90 17.76 2.83 -12.72
N GLN A 91 17.80 1.68 -13.39
CA GLN A 91 18.76 1.42 -14.47
C GLN A 91 18.68 2.45 -15.61
N LYS A 92 17.48 2.98 -15.87
CA LYS A 92 17.29 4.06 -16.86
C LYS A 92 17.62 5.45 -16.31
N ALA A 93 17.34 5.68 -15.03
CA ALA A 93 17.51 6.99 -14.41
C ALA A 93 18.97 7.29 -14.04
N GLU A 94 19.70 6.29 -13.53
CA GLU A 94 21.06 6.46 -12.99
C GLU A 94 22.04 7.08 -14.00
N PRO A 95 22.14 6.62 -15.26
CA PRO A 95 23.05 7.23 -16.22
C PRO A 95 22.72 8.70 -16.52
N LEU A 96 21.42 9.06 -16.50
CA LEU A 96 20.97 10.43 -16.73
C LEU A 96 21.29 11.34 -15.55
N LEU A 97 21.14 10.83 -14.32
CA LEU A 97 21.55 11.52 -13.10
C LEU A 97 23.06 11.75 -13.05
N GLN A 98 23.86 10.74 -13.43
CA GLN A 98 25.32 10.87 -13.49
C GLN A 98 25.76 11.88 -14.57
N ALA A 99 25.05 11.94 -15.70
CA ALA A 99 25.42 12.82 -16.80
C ALA A 99 25.06 14.30 -16.59
N GLY A 100 23.99 14.60 -15.84
CA GLY A 100 23.54 15.98 -15.68
C GLY A 100 22.49 16.20 -14.58
N GLY A 101 22.46 15.32 -13.59
CA GLY A 101 21.59 15.41 -12.42
C GLY A 101 20.10 15.29 -12.74
N THR A 102 19.28 15.74 -11.80
CA THR A 102 17.82 15.71 -11.89
C THR A 102 17.30 16.52 -13.07
N ALA A 103 17.94 17.64 -13.40
CA ALA A 103 17.56 18.46 -14.56
C ALA A 103 17.66 17.67 -15.88
N ARG A 104 18.74 16.90 -16.09
CA ARG A 104 18.90 16.07 -17.29
C ARG A 104 17.83 14.98 -17.34
N LEU A 105 17.58 14.31 -16.23
CA LEU A 105 16.56 13.27 -16.12
C LEU A 105 15.16 13.80 -16.46
N ILE A 106 14.78 14.95 -15.89
CA ILE A 106 13.49 15.62 -16.14
C ILE A 106 13.36 16.01 -17.61
N GLN A 107 14.41 16.59 -18.20
CA GLN A 107 14.40 17.00 -19.60
C GLN A 107 14.15 15.81 -20.53
N VAL A 108 14.91 14.72 -20.37
CA VAL A 108 14.75 13.51 -21.20
C VAL A 108 13.35 12.89 -21.03
N ALA A 109 12.80 12.89 -19.81
CA ALA A 109 11.45 12.42 -19.54
C ALA A 109 10.37 13.28 -20.23
N LYS A 110 10.54 14.61 -20.24
CA LYS A 110 9.62 15.55 -20.92
C LYS A 110 9.68 15.40 -22.44
N ASP A 111 10.88 15.23 -22.98
CA ASP A 111 11.11 15.07 -24.42
C ASP A 111 10.67 13.69 -24.95
N ARG A 112 10.36 12.75 -24.05
CA ARG A 112 10.11 11.33 -24.37
C ARG A 112 11.26 10.73 -25.18
N ALA A 113 12.49 11.17 -24.91
CA ALA A 113 13.68 10.66 -25.58
C ALA A 113 14.14 9.35 -24.93
N GLU A 114 14.82 8.50 -25.70
CA GLU A 114 15.49 7.30 -25.17
C GLU A 114 16.42 7.65 -23.99
N PRO A 115 16.45 6.87 -22.90
CA PRO A 115 15.74 5.59 -22.68
C PRO A 115 14.33 5.71 -22.05
N LEU A 116 13.78 6.94 -21.96
CA LEU A 116 12.55 7.27 -21.24
C LEU A 116 11.33 7.50 -22.14
N ASN A 117 11.44 7.16 -23.42
CA ASN A 117 10.26 6.98 -24.29
C ASN A 117 9.28 5.94 -23.71
N PHE A 118 9.78 4.96 -22.95
CA PHE A 118 9.00 4.02 -22.15
C PHE A 118 9.46 3.99 -20.69
N GLY A 119 8.54 3.82 -19.74
CA GLY A 119 8.88 3.66 -18.32
C GLY A 119 9.38 4.93 -17.62
N ARG A 120 9.08 6.13 -18.14
CA ARG A 120 9.50 7.40 -17.51
C ARG A 120 8.91 7.63 -16.12
N ALA A 121 7.70 7.13 -15.86
CA ALA A 121 7.10 7.20 -14.53
C ALA A 121 7.96 6.45 -13.51
N ASP A 122 8.32 5.21 -13.83
CA ASP A 122 9.16 4.35 -12.97
C ASP A 122 10.56 4.93 -12.78
N ALA A 123 11.18 5.46 -13.85
CA ALA A 123 12.49 6.09 -13.76
C ALA A 123 12.50 7.32 -12.83
N LEU A 124 11.51 8.21 -12.96
CA LEU A 124 11.37 9.38 -12.10
C LEU A 124 11.05 9.00 -10.65
N LEU A 125 10.20 7.99 -10.43
CA LEU A 125 9.86 7.47 -9.11
C LEU A 125 11.07 6.84 -8.42
N SER A 126 11.76 5.90 -9.08
CA SER A 126 12.91 5.18 -8.52
C SER A 126 14.06 6.13 -8.19
N ALA A 127 14.33 7.13 -9.06
CA ALA A 127 15.28 8.19 -8.78
C ALA A 127 14.82 9.08 -7.61
N GLY A 128 13.57 9.53 -7.64
CA GLY A 128 12.99 10.38 -6.61
C GLY A 128 13.10 9.78 -5.23
N LYS A 129 12.79 8.49 -5.07
CA LYS A 129 12.90 7.74 -3.80
C LYS A 129 14.33 7.70 -3.26
N ARG A 130 15.32 7.47 -4.12
CA ARG A 130 16.74 7.43 -3.72
C ARG A 130 17.28 8.78 -3.31
N LEU A 131 16.80 9.84 -3.95
CA LEU A 131 17.22 11.21 -3.65
C LEU A 131 16.54 11.81 -2.41
N ILE A 132 15.57 11.14 -1.77
CA ILE A 132 14.84 11.71 -0.61
C ILE A 132 15.80 12.19 0.49
N THR A 133 16.82 11.38 0.82
CA THR A 133 17.78 11.68 1.88
C THR A 133 18.95 12.53 1.38
N ASP A 134 19.51 12.18 0.22
CA ASP A 134 20.78 12.75 -0.25
C ASP A 134 20.61 14.04 -1.06
N ASP A 135 19.45 14.25 -1.69
CA ASP A 135 19.11 15.44 -2.48
C ASP A 135 17.59 15.71 -2.43
N ALA A 136 17.13 16.17 -1.27
CA ALA A 136 15.72 16.41 -1.02
C ALA A 136 15.09 17.37 -2.05
N SER A 137 15.84 18.37 -2.53
CA SER A 137 15.42 19.33 -3.56
C SER A 137 15.29 18.66 -4.93
N GLY A 138 16.24 17.81 -5.31
CA GLY A 138 16.16 17.02 -6.53
C GLY A 138 15.00 16.04 -6.53
N SER A 139 14.77 15.36 -5.40
CA SER A 139 13.61 14.49 -5.22
C SER A 139 12.28 15.26 -5.31
N GLU A 140 12.23 16.52 -4.81
CA GLU A 140 11.06 17.40 -4.98
C GLU A 140 10.81 17.74 -6.44
N ALA A 141 11.87 18.15 -7.15
CA ALA A 141 11.79 18.51 -8.56
C ALA A 141 11.32 17.35 -9.44
N LEU A 142 11.71 16.11 -9.11
CA LEU A 142 11.21 14.90 -9.78
C LEU A 142 9.72 14.66 -9.51
N ASN A 143 9.26 14.92 -8.28
CA ASN A 143 7.83 14.81 -7.96
C ASN A 143 7.00 15.86 -8.71
N ASP A 144 7.49 17.09 -8.81
CA ASP A 144 6.84 18.14 -9.59
C ASP A 144 6.83 17.81 -11.09
N ALA A 145 7.94 17.26 -11.61
CA ALA A 145 7.98 16.78 -12.99
C ALA A 145 6.95 15.67 -13.26
N LEU A 146 6.75 14.74 -12.33
CA LEU A 146 5.70 13.72 -12.44
C LEU A 146 4.29 14.35 -12.48
N LEU A 147 4.02 15.35 -11.63
CA LEU A 147 2.74 16.06 -11.64
C LEU A 147 2.51 16.85 -12.95
N ASP A 148 3.54 17.52 -13.47
CA ASP A 148 3.46 18.25 -14.73
C ASP A 148 3.22 17.32 -15.92
N LEU A 149 3.92 16.18 -15.95
CA LEU A 149 3.71 15.14 -16.96
C LEU A 149 2.30 14.56 -16.85
N THR A 150 1.79 14.36 -15.64
CA THR A 150 0.41 13.87 -15.41
C THR A 150 -0.63 14.80 -16.03
N ARG A 151 -0.48 16.12 -15.83
CA ARG A 151 -1.43 17.14 -16.34
C ARG A 151 -1.45 17.22 -17.86
N SER A 152 -0.28 17.06 -18.48
CA SER A 152 -0.09 17.21 -19.93
C SER A 152 -0.25 15.90 -20.73
N SER A 153 -0.34 14.74 -20.05
CA SER A 153 -0.40 13.43 -20.70
C SER A 153 -1.83 13.02 -21.09
N SER A 154 -1.90 12.06 -22.02
CA SER A 154 -3.14 11.42 -22.46
C SER A 154 -3.83 10.67 -21.31
N SER A 155 -5.12 10.36 -21.47
CA SER A 155 -5.87 9.55 -20.50
C SER A 155 -5.25 8.16 -20.27
N PHE A 156 -4.51 7.63 -21.23
CA PHE A 156 -3.82 6.35 -21.10
C PHE A 156 -2.61 6.41 -20.15
N GLU A 157 -1.76 7.44 -20.28
CA GLU A 157 -0.53 7.55 -19.47
C GLU A 157 -0.75 8.23 -18.12
N LYS A 158 -1.76 9.10 -18.05
CA LYS A 158 -2.06 9.95 -16.89
C LYS A 158 -2.22 9.16 -15.58
N PRO A 159 -2.95 8.03 -15.50
CA PRO A 159 -3.11 7.31 -14.24
C PRO A 159 -1.79 6.75 -13.70
N ASN A 160 -0.90 6.27 -14.59
CA ASN A 160 0.40 5.74 -14.19
C ASN A 160 1.33 6.84 -13.66
N LEU A 161 1.36 7.99 -14.34
CA LEU A 161 2.13 9.16 -13.89
C LEU A 161 1.57 9.72 -12.57
N ALA A 162 0.25 9.78 -12.42
CA ALA A 162 -0.41 10.21 -11.19
C ALA A 162 -0.10 9.26 -10.03
N HIS A 163 -0.10 7.94 -10.29
CA HIS A 163 0.27 6.95 -9.30
C HIS A 163 1.71 7.13 -8.83
N ALA A 164 2.67 7.25 -9.76
CA ALA A 164 4.07 7.51 -9.43
C ALA A 164 4.25 8.85 -8.67
N ALA A 165 3.52 9.90 -9.05
CA ALA A 165 3.53 11.18 -8.35
C ALA A 165 3.02 11.05 -6.91
N ALA A 166 1.92 10.31 -6.70
CA ALA A 166 1.36 10.06 -5.38
C ALA A 166 2.28 9.21 -4.52
N GLU A 167 2.90 8.17 -5.09
CA GLU A 167 3.82 7.30 -4.37
C GLU A 167 5.09 8.04 -3.93
N LEU A 168 5.67 8.86 -4.81
CA LEU A 168 6.83 9.67 -4.45
C LEU A 168 6.47 10.70 -3.38
N ALA A 169 5.32 11.37 -3.50
CA ALA A 169 4.87 12.34 -2.51
C ALA A 169 4.61 11.68 -1.16
N MET A 170 4.00 10.49 -1.16
CA MET A 170 3.84 9.66 0.03
C MET A 170 5.20 9.34 0.65
N ALA A 171 6.16 8.81 -0.13
CA ALA A 171 7.48 8.44 0.39
C ALA A 171 8.21 9.64 1.01
N ARG A 172 8.07 10.81 0.38
CA ARG A 172 8.60 12.11 0.84
C ARG A 172 7.85 12.74 2.00
N CYS A 173 6.72 12.16 2.45
CA CYS A 173 5.86 12.74 3.48
C CYS A 173 5.25 14.10 3.09
N ASP A 174 5.04 14.33 1.80
CA ASP A 174 4.45 15.55 1.26
C ASP A 174 2.94 15.37 1.05
N ARG A 175 2.15 15.76 2.05
CA ARG A 175 0.70 15.65 2.02
C ARG A 175 0.06 16.46 0.88
N GLU A 176 0.58 17.64 0.59
CA GLU A 176 -0.03 18.53 -0.40
C GLU A 176 0.14 17.97 -1.81
N ARG A 177 1.36 17.53 -2.16
CA ARG A 177 1.63 16.90 -3.47
C ARG A 177 0.92 15.56 -3.60
N PHE A 178 0.80 14.81 -2.52
CA PHE A 178 0.03 13.57 -2.48
C PHE A 178 -1.42 13.80 -2.90
N GLU A 179 -2.12 14.73 -2.23
CA GLU A 179 -3.53 15.05 -2.55
C GLU A 179 -3.68 15.61 -3.97
N LYS A 180 -2.73 16.44 -4.44
CA LYS A 180 -2.73 16.92 -5.82
C LYS A 180 -2.60 15.79 -6.84
N ALA A 181 -1.77 14.77 -6.56
CA ALA A 181 -1.60 13.63 -7.44
C ALA A 181 -2.88 12.78 -7.52
N LEU A 182 -3.58 12.60 -6.39
CA LEU A 182 -4.80 11.79 -6.34
C LEU A 182 -5.89 12.29 -7.28
N LEU A 183 -5.99 13.60 -7.50
CA LEU A 183 -6.95 14.21 -8.45
C LEU A 183 -6.87 13.64 -9.87
N TYR A 184 -5.76 12.99 -10.24
CA TYR A 184 -5.51 12.45 -11.57
C TYR A 184 -5.40 10.92 -11.60
N THR A 185 -5.65 10.25 -10.49
CA THR A 185 -5.69 8.78 -10.42
C THR A 185 -7.08 8.27 -10.80
N ASP A 186 -7.19 7.04 -11.31
CA ASP A 186 -8.49 6.47 -11.74
C ASP A 186 -9.44 6.16 -10.57
N ALA A 187 -8.88 5.91 -9.37
CA ALA A 187 -9.64 5.51 -8.19
C ALA A 187 -9.03 6.16 -6.94
N PRO A 188 -9.12 7.49 -6.78
CA PRO A 188 -8.46 8.24 -5.69
C PRO A 188 -8.92 7.79 -4.30
N GLY A 189 -10.16 7.33 -4.19
CA GLY A 189 -10.73 6.84 -2.95
C GLY A 189 -10.38 5.40 -2.59
N ASN A 190 -9.58 4.67 -3.37
CA ASN A 190 -9.28 3.27 -3.06
C ASN A 190 -8.46 3.11 -1.75
N LEU A 191 -8.42 1.89 -1.21
CA LEU A 191 -7.77 1.63 0.07
C LEU A 191 -6.25 1.79 0.05
N ARG A 192 -5.58 1.55 -1.08
CA ARG A 192 -4.12 1.79 -1.21
C ARG A 192 -3.79 3.25 -0.90
N TYR A 193 -4.46 4.19 -1.57
CA TYR A 193 -4.23 5.62 -1.34
C TYR A 193 -4.68 6.07 0.04
N SER A 194 -5.72 5.44 0.60
CA SER A 194 -6.15 5.72 1.96
C SER A 194 -5.09 5.33 2.99
N ILE A 195 -4.43 4.18 2.80
CA ILE A 195 -3.32 3.72 3.64
C ILE A 195 -2.05 4.56 3.37
N TRP A 196 -1.77 4.96 2.14
CA TRP A 196 -0.67 5.89 1.87
C TRP A 196 -0.87 7.24 2.56
N ARG A 197 -2.12 7.73 2.64
CA ARG A 197 -2.45 8.92 3.42
C ARG A 197 -2.25 8.70 4.93
N VAL A 198 -2.68 7.56 5.49
CA VAL A 198 -2.43 7.30 6.92
C VAL A 198 -0.95 7.04 7.21
N ARG A 199 -0.10 6.67 6.23
CA ARG A 199 1.35 6.73 6.43
C ARG A 199 1.83 8.15 6.73
N ILE A 200 1.26 9.13 6.03
CA ILE A 200 1.59 10.55 6.20
C ILE A 200 1.02 11.08 7.53
N ASP A 201 -0.26 10.80 7.79
CA ASP A 201 -1.00 11.36 8.93
C ASP A 201 -0.84 10.55 10.23
N GLY A 202 -0.48 9.27 10.09
CA GLY A 202 -0.48 8.25 11.14
C GLY A 202 -1.77 7.44 11.25
N ASN A 203 -1.69 6.34 12.01
CA ASN A 203 -2.81 5.50 12.47
C ASN A 203 -3.57 4.72 11.38
N VAL A 204 -2.95 3.64 10.86
CA VAL A 204 -3.63 2.69 9.97
C VAL A 204 -4.79 1.94 10.65
N LEU A 205 -4.76 1.81 11.99
CA LEU A 205 -5.80 1.10 12.74
C LEU A 205 -7.18 1.77 12.62
N GLY A 206 -7.21 3.08 12.33
CA GLY A 206 -8.44 3.80 12.00
C GLY A 206 -9.14 3.31 10.72
N LEU A 207 -8.45 2.53 9.86
CA LEU A 207 -9.01 1.98 8.63
C LEU A 207 -9.54 0.55 8.77
N LEU A 208 -9.37 -0.12 9.91
CA LEU A 208 -9.71 -1.54 10.04
C LEU A 208 -11.18 -1.85 9.73
N SER A 209 -12.13 -1.03 10.21
CA SER A 209 -13.55 -1.23 9.90
C SER A 209 -13.81 -1.16 8.40
N ARG A 210 -13.22 -0.17 7.74
CA ARG A 210 -13.35 0.02 6.30
C ARG A 210 -12.70 -1.10 5.49
N ILE A 211 -11.58 -1.65 5.97
CA ILE A 211 -10.95 -2.83 5.37
C ILE A 211 -11.90 -4.02 5.48
N ARG A 212 -12.51 -4.27 6.65
CA ARG A 212 -13.44 -5.39 6.86
C ARG A 212 -14.72 -5.27 6.03
N GLU A 213 -15.13 -4.05 5.68
CA GLU A 213 -16.32 -3.77 4.86
C GLU A 213 -16.13 -4.03 3.36
N ILE A 214 -14.93 -4.44 2.91
CA ILE A 214 -14.74 -4.91 1.53
C ILE A 214 -15.64 -6.13 1.32
N SER A 215 -16.65 -5.96 0.46
CA SER A 215 -17.71 -6.96 0.26
C SER A 215 -17.74 -7.57 -1.14
N SER A 216 -16.74 -7.30 -1.99
CA SER A 216 -16.70 -7.82 -3.36
C SER A 216 -16.17 -9.26 -3.37
N ASP A 217 -16.96 -10.20 -3.87
CA ASP A 217 -16.60 -11.59 -4.13
C ASP A 217 -15.99 -11.79 -5.55
N GLU A 218 -16.04 -10.75 -6.38
CA GLU A 218 -15.61 -10.79 -7.77
C GLU A 218 -14.10 -10.55 -7.96
N ASP A 219 -13.46 -9.73 -7.12
CA ASP A 219 -12.08 -9.30 -7.38
C ASP A 219 -11.21 -9.22 -6.13
N THR A 220 -10.03 -9.83 -6.21
CA THR A 220 -8.97 -9.78 -5.18
C THR A 220 -8.32 -8.39 -5.04
N ARG A 221 -8.55 -7.48 -6.01
CA ARG A 221 -7.85 -6.20 -6.10
C ARG A 221 -7.98 -5.32 -4.85
N GLU A 222 -9.12 -5.28 -4.18
CA GLU A 222 -9.25 -4.46 -2.97
C GLU A 222 -8.41 -5.00 -1.81
N VAL A 223 -8.39 -6.32 -1.62
CA VAL A 223 -7.52 -6.94 -0.61
C VAL A 223 -6.05 -6.73 -0.95
N ARG A 224 -5.66 -6.88 -2.22
CA ARG A 224 -4.28 -6.57 -2.68
C ARG A 224 -3.91 -5.12 -2.45
N ARG A 225 -4.80 -4.18 -2.73
CA ARG A 225 -4.60 -2.74 -2.48
C ARG A 225 -4.35 -2.44 -0.99
N VAL A 226 -4.98 -3.18 -0.08
CA VAL A 226 -4.72 -3.07 1.36
C VAL A 226 -3.29 -3.52 1.67
N LEU A 227 -2.91 -4.72 1.24
CA LEU A 227 -1.60 -5.31 1.53
C LEU A 227 -0.45 -4.51 0.90
N GLU A 228 -0.59 -4.11 -0.37
CA GLU A 228 0.37 -3.24 -1.07
C GLU A 228 0.43 -1.83 -0.46
N GLY A 229 -0.71 -1.30 -0.02
CA GLY A 229 -0.77 -0.02 0.69
C GLY A 229 0.00 -0.09 2.01
N TYR A 230 -0.20 -1.16 2.77
CA TYR A 230 0.43 -1.36 4.07
C TYR A 230 1.93 -1.63 3.97
N ARG A 231 2.39 -2.29 2.90
CA ARG A 231 3.81 -2.47 2.61
C ARG A 231 4.60 -1.17 2.67
N ALA A 232 4.04 -0.07 2.16
CA ALA A 232 4.70 1.23 2.23
C ALA A 232 4.92 1.73 3.67
N ILE A 233 4.02 1.37 4.60
CA ILE A 233 4.21 1.66 6.03
C ILE A 233 5.35 0.79 6.57
N GLN A 234 5.32 -0.53 6.31
CA GLN A 234 6.36 -1.46 6.77
C GLN A 234 7.76 -1.08 6.28
N GLU A 235 7.89 -0.68 5.01
CA GLU A 235 9.18 -0.36 4.39
C GLU A 235 9.72 1.01 4.82
N LEU A 236 8.86 2.00 4.98
CA LEU A 236 9.28 3.40 5.08
C LEU A 236 8.93 4.07 6.41
N GLY A 237 8.26 3.39 7.34
CA GLY A 237 7.80 4.02 8.57
C GLY A 237 6.60 4.95 8.36
N TYR A 238 6.03 5.45 9.45
CA TYR A 238 5.19 6.65 9.42
C TYR A 238 6.03 7.92 9.21
N CYS A 239 5.41 8.99 8.71
CA CYS A 239 6.09 10.25 8.40
C CYS A 239 6.43 11.13 9.61
N ASP A 240 5.68 11.01 10.69
CA ASP A 240 5.92 11.70 11.95
C ASP A 240 7.03 10.99 12.77
N ALA A 241 7.45 11.56 13.90
CA ALA A 241 8.42 11.00 14.86
C ALA A 241 8.08 9.60 15.43
N ARG A 242 7.01 8.97 14.93
CA ARG A 242 6.60 7.58 15.17
C ARG A 242 7.24 6.59 14.18
N LYS A 243 8.32 6.98 13.48
CA LYS A 243 9.14 6.08 12.65
C LYS A 243 9.50 4.76 13.38
N ASP A 244 9.63 4.83 14.70
CA ASP A 244 10.05 3.71 15.55
C ASP A 244 8.90 2.90 16.16
N GLN A 245 7.63 3.21 15.84
CA GLN A 245 6.44 2.59 16.47
C GLN A 245 5.70 1.58 15.60
N ILE A 246 6.27 1.14 14.47
CA ILE A 246 5.72 0.00 13.76
C ILE A 246 6.04 -1.25 14.58
N GLY A 247 5.01 -1.87 15.17
CA GLY A 247 5.14 -3.11 15.94
C GLY A 247 5.15 -2.96 17.46
N GLY A 248 4.41 -2.00 18.01
CA GLY A 248 4.04 -1.98 19.43
C GLY A 248 2.76 -2.77 19.71
#